data_AF-W1ITG1-F1
#
_entry.id   AF-W1ITG1-F1
#
_cell.length_a   1.000
_cell.length_b   1.000
_cell.length_c   1.000
_cell.angle_alpha   90.00
_cell.angle_beta   90.00
_cell.angle_gamma   90.00
#
_symmetry.space_group_name_H-M   'P 1'
#
loop_
_entity.id
_entity.type
_entity.pdbx_description
1 polymer ?
#
loop_
_entity_poly.entity_id
_entity_poly.type
_entity_poly.pdbx_seq_one_letter_code
_entity_poly.pdbx_strand_id
1 'polypeptide(L)'
;MQRATLLNEVKYLFLLSGPIIITQLARTGMGAMDAIMSGHYSTNDLAAVSLGGSIWFPIFILGHGVIMMLSADVAKHRSHNDIEEIKESTNSYISASFFLSIPIIIFLFAAVQLLSFIGVNEEVVNITEGYITAMAFGVPGLMIFNVFRSLLQGLEDTKIAMYISCLAFVINIPINYAFIFGKFGLPEMGGIGAGIATTIVNTLSAIALIFIFI
;
A
#
# COMPACT_ATOMS: atom_id res chain seq x y z
N MET A 1 5.20 -2.87 43.08
CA MET A 1 5.57 -3.74 41.94
C MET A 1 4.67 -3.52 40.73
N GLN A 2 3.33 -3.65 40.83
CA GLN A 2 2.39 -3.51 39.70
C GLN A 2 2.49 -2.20 38.87
N ARG A 3 2.73 -1.05 39.49
CA ARG A 3 2.89 0.25 38.79
C ARG A 3 4.16 0.34 37.94
N ALA A 4 5.26 -0.29 38.37
CA ALA A 4 6.51 -0.29 37.60
C ALA A 4 6.40 -1.21 36.36
N THR A 5 5.67 -2.32 36.49
CA THR A 5 5.32 -3.21 35.37
C THR A 5 4.44 -2.50 34.35
N LEU A 6 3.39 -1.78 34.80
CA LEU A 6 2.51 -0.98 33.93
C LEU A 6 3.28 0.11 33.16
N LEU A 7 4.19 0.84 33.81
CA LEU A 7 4.98 1.87 33.13
C LEU A 7 5.93 1.28 32.07
N ASN A 8 6.48 0.10 32.32
CA ASN A 8 7.31 -0.62 31.35
C ASN A 8 6.49 -1.15 30.16
N GLU A 9 5.30 -1.70 30.41
CA GLU A 9 4.36 -2.13 29.36
C GLU A 9 3.90 -0.96 28.49
N VAL A 10 3.51 0.17 29.11
CA VAL A 10 3.14 1.38 28.38
C VAL A 10 4.30 1.87 27.53
N LYS A 11 5.52 1.94 28.07
CA LYS A 11 6.71 2.35 27.31
C LYS A 11 6.96 1.40 26.14
N TYR A 12 6.80 0.10 26.33
CA TYR A 12 6.97 -0.90 25.29
C TYR A 12 5.93 -0.75 24.17
N LEU A 13 4.65 -0.59 24.54
CA LEU A 13 3.57 -0.33 23.59
C LEU A 13 3.80 0.95 22.78
N PHE A 14 4.29 2.03 23.42
CA PHE A 14 4.64 3.26 22.70
C PHE A 14 5.82 3.05 21.73
N LEU A 15 6.79 2.22 22.11
CA LEU A 15 7.95 1.94 21.27
C LEU A 15 7.59 1.10 20.03
N LEU A 16 6.60 0.21 20.15
CA LEU A 16 6.09 -0.61 19.05
C LEU A 16 5.07 0.13 18.19
N SER A 17 4.15 0.87 18.81
CA SER A 17 3.10 1.62 18.11
C SER A 17 3.62 2.86 17.39
N GLY A 18 4.68 3.51 17.88
CA GLY A 18 5.29 4.66 17.22
C GLY A 18 5.64 4.40 15.74
N PRO A 19 6.47 3.39 15.43
CA PRO A 19 6.78 3.03 14.04
C PRO A 19 5.56 2.62 13.20
N ILE A 20 4.57 1.95 13.81
CA ILE A 20 3.33 1.57 13.13
C ILE A 20 2.52 2.81 12.73
N ILE A 21 2.40 3.78 13.64
CA ILE A 21 1.73 5.07 13.39
C ILE A 21 2.44 5.81 12.27
N ILE A 22 3.77 5.93 12.31
CA ILE A 22 4.56 6.60 11.25
C ILE A 22 4.37 5.89 9.91
N THR A 23 4.38 4.55 9.89
CA THR A 23 4.08 3.76 8.70
C THR A 23 2.71 4.13 8.14
N GLN A 24 1.68 4.16 8.98
CA GLN A 24 0.32 4.47 8.54
C GLN A 24 0.18 5.91 8.05
N LEU A 25 0.83 6.86 8.72
CA LEU A 25 0.88 8.26 8.31
C LEU A 25 1.58 8.43 6.95
N ALA A 26 2.68 7.74 6.70
CA ALA A 26 3.36 7.79 5.41
C ALA A 26 2.47 7.21 4.28
N ARG A 27 1.77 6.11 4.55
CA ARG A 27 0.84 5.47 3.61
C ARG A 27 -0.37 6.34 3.28
N THR A 28 -1.00 6.93 4.30
CA THR A 28 -2.10 7.87 4.12
C THR A 28 -1.61 9.18 3.47
N GLY A 29 -0.40 9.62 3.81
CA GLY A 29 0.26 10.78 3.23
C GLY A 29 0.49 10.65 1.73
N MET A 30 0.90 9.47 1.23
CA MET A 30 1.01 9.21 -0.22
C MET A 30 -0.32 9.48 -0.93
N GLY A 31 -1.42 8.86 -0.47
CA GLY A 31 -2.73 9.07 -1.09
C GLY A 31 -3.23 10.52 -0.98
N ALA A 32 -2.89 11.22 0.11
CA ALA A 32 -3.20 12.64 0.25
C ALA A 32 -2.39 13.50 -0.73
N MET A 33 -1.10 13.19 -0.95
CA MET A 33 -0.29 13.89 -1.95
C MET A 33 -0.78 13.62 -3.37
N ASP A 34 -1.20 12.40 -3.69
CA ASP A 34 -1.83 12.07 -4.97
C ASP A 34 -3.05 12.98 -5.22
N ALA A 35 -3.97 13.09 -4.26
CA ALA A 35 -5.12 13.96 -4.38
C ALA A 35 -4.74 15.45 -4.48
N ILE A 36 -3.83 15.92 -3.62
CA ILE A 36 -3.40 17.33 -3.61
C ILE A 36 -2.75 17.70 -4.95
N MET A 37 -1.82 16.89 -5.46
CA MET A 37 -1.10 17.18 -6.71
C MET A 37 -2.03 17.11 -7.93
N SER A 38 -2.90 16.10 -8.00
CA SER A 38 -3.89 16.00 -9.08
C SER A 38 -4.89 17.17 -9.06
N GLY A 39 -5.28 17.66 -7.87
CA GLY A 39 -6.12 18.85 -7.74
C GLY A 39 -5.45 20.17 -8.12
N HIS A 40 -4.13 20.27 -7.97
CA HIS A 40 -3.39 21.41 -8.51
C HIS A 40 -3.27 21.38 -10.04
N TYR A 41 -3.34 20.18 -10.65
CA TYR A 41 -3.28 20.02 -12.09
C TYR A 41 -4.63 20.36 -12.75
N SER A 42 -5.72 19.72 -12.31
CA SER A 42 -7.08 20.01 -12.79
C SER A 42 -8.15 19.42 -11.87
N THR A 43 -9.33 20.05 -11.85
CA THR A 43 -10.50 19.57 -11.11
C THR A 43 -10.95 18.19 -11.61
N ASN A 44 -10.81 17.90 -12.91
CA ASN A 44 -11.17 16.61 -13.49
C ASN A 44 -10.23 15.50 -13.00
N ASP A 45 -8.93 15.77 -12.90
CA ASP A 45 -7.94 14.82 -12.40
C ASP A 45 -8.12 14.53 -10.90
N LEU A 46 -8.43 15.54 -10.09
CA LEU A 46 -8.78 15.32 -8.69
C LEU A 46 -10.03 14.46 -8.53
N ALA A 47 -11.07 14.73 -9.34
CA ALA A 47 -12.29 13.94 -9.33
C ALA A 47 -11.98 12.48 -9.72
N ALA A 48 -11.16 12.27 -10.74
CA ALA A 48 -10.76 10.94 -11.20
C ALA A 48 -9.94 10.17 -10.15
N VAL A 49 -8.93 10.79 -9.55
CA VAL A 49 -8.11 10.14 -8.50
C VAL A 49 -8.95 9.85 -7.25
N SER A 50 -9.85 10.74 -6.86
CA SER A 50 -10.75 10.53 -5.72
C SER A 50 -11.73 9.38 -5.98
N LEU A 51 -12.28 9.30 -7.19
CA LEU A 51 -13.18 8.24 -7.63
C LEU A 51 -12.45 6.89 -7.70
N GLY A 52 -11.26 6.88 -8.32
CA GLY A 52 -10.38 5.73 -8.37
C GLY A 52 -9.99 5.22 -6.98
N GLY A 53 -9.63 6.13 -6.07
CA GLY A 53 -9.36 5.83 -4.67
C GLY A 53 -10.56 5.22 -3.92
N SER A 54 -11.77 5.71 -4.22
CA SER A 54 -13.02 5.22 -3.63
C SER A 54 -13.37 3.79 -4.09
N ILE A 55 -13.00 3.43 -5.31
CA ILE A 55 -13.14 2.05 -5.83
C ILE A 55 -12.02 1.15 -5.29
N TRP A 56 -10.80 1.68 -5.27
CA TRP A 56 -9.61 0.96 -4.84
C TRP A 56 -9.68 0.54 -3.37
N PHE A 57 -10.03 1.45 -2.46
CA PHE A 57 -9.88 1.22 -1.03
C PHE A 57 -10.73 0.05 -0.49
N PRO A 58 -12.03 -0.09 -0.85
CA PRO A 58 -12.83 -1.25 -0.44
C PRO A 58 -12.31 -2.57 -1.01
N ILE A 59 -11.85 -2.60 -2.26
CA ILE A 59 -11.31 -3.83 -2.86
C ILE A 59 -9.99 -4.21 -2.17
N PHE A 60 -9.14 -3.22 -1.91
CA PHE A 60 -7.87 -3.40 -1.20
C PHE A 60 -8.08 -3.99 0.20
N ILE A 61 -9.05 -3.49 0.97
CA ILE A 61 -9.26 -3.95 2.35
C ILE A 61 -9.67 -5.42 2.43
N LEU A 62 -10.39 -5.94 1.42
CA LEU A 62 -10.79 -7.34 1.35
C LEU A 62 -9.57 -8.27 1.27
N GLY A 63 -8.59 -7.94 0.43
CA GLY A 63 -7.34 -8.71 0.34
C GLY A 63 -6.43 -8.49 1.55
N HIS A 64 -6.30 -7.24 1.98
CA HIS A 64 -5.44 -6.86 3.11
C HIS A 64 -5.88 -7.53 4.42
N GLY A 65 -7.18 -7.75 4.64
CA GLY A 65 -7.69 -8.43 5.82
C GLY A 65 -7.14 -9.85 6.01
N VAL A 66 -6.97 -10.60 4.92
CA VAL A 66 -6.35 -11.94 4.96
C VAL A 66 -4.87 -11.83 5.35
N ILE A 67 -4.14 -10.89 4.76
CA ILE A 67 -2.71 -10.69 5.02
C ILE A 67 -2.44 -10.23 6.47
N MET A 68 -3.37 -9.51 7.10
CA MET A 68 -3.21 -9.10 8.50
C MET A 68 -3.16 -10.29 9.47
N MET A 69 -3.76 -11.44 9.13
CA MET A 69 -3.75 -12.64 9.97
C MET A 69 -2.33 -13.18 10.21
N LEU A 70 -1.40 -12.98 9.26
CA LEU A 70 -0.01 -13.40 9.39
C LEU A 70 0.66 -12.81 10.64
N SER A 71 0.34 -11.57 11.02
CA SER A 71 0.95 -10.94 12.20
C SER A 71 0.64 -11.70 13.50
N ALA A 72 -0.61 -12.16 13.67
CA ALA A 72 -1.03 -12.96 14.81
C ALA A 72 -0.44 -14.37 14.78
N ASP A 73 -0.34 -14.96 13.58
CA ASP A 73 0.22 -16.28 13.38
C ASP A 73 1.73 -16.32 13.69
N VAL A 74 2.48 -15.33 13.20
CA VAL A 74 3.91 -15.16 13.51
C VAL A 74 4.11 -14.91 15.02
N ALA A 75 3.27 -14.07 15.64
CA ALA A 75 3.37 -13.82 17.08
C ALA A 75 3.16 -15.10 17.92
N LYS A 76 2.24 -15.98 17.47
CA LYS A 76 2.00 -17.29 18.10
C LYS A 76 3.18 -18.24 17.94
N HIS A 77 3.74 -18.38 16.75
CA HIS A 77 4.89 -19.30 16.53
C HIS A 77 6.16 -18.77 17.20
N ARG A 78 6.31 -17.44 17.26
CA ARG A 78 7.42 -16.80 17.99
C ARG A 78 7.41 -17.11 19.48
N SER A 79 6.25 -17.21 20.14
CA SER A 79 6.21 -17.58 21.57
C SER A 79 6.73 -19.00 21.85
N HIS A 80 6.73 -19.87 20.83
CA HIS A 80 7.27 -21.22 20.88
C HIS A 80 8.71 -21.32 20.34
N ASN A 81 9.32 -20.21 19.91
CA ASN A 81 10.63 -20.13 19.24
C ASN A 81 10.73 -20.99 17.97
N ASP A 82 9.61 -21.24 17.29
CA ASP A 82 9.57 -22.07 16.08
C ASP A 82 9.81 -21.22 14.82
N ILE A 83 11.07 -21.13 14.41
CA ILE A 83 11.49 -20.33 13.25
C ILE A 83 11.08 -21.00 11.93
N GLU A 84 10.98 -22.33 11.89
CA GLU A 84 10.58 -23.05 10.67
C GLU A 84 9.13 -22.77 10.35
N GLU A 85 8.23 -22.88 11.33
CA GLU A 85 6.81 -22.55 11.17
C GLU A 85 6.59 -21.08 10.77
N ILE A 86 7.37 -20.14 11.31
CA ILE A 86 7.32 -18.72 10.88
C ILE A 86 7.62 -18.57 9.39
N LYS A 87 8.63 -19.30 8.89
CA LYS A 87 9.01 -19.27 7.47
C LYS A 87 7.96 -19.94 6.59
N GLU A 88 7.43 -21.09 7.00
CA GLU A 88 6.39 -21.81 6.26
C GLU A 88 5.09 -21.01 6.18
N SER A 89 4.65 -20.41 7.28
CA SER A 89 3.52 -19.47 7.27
C SER A 89 3.81 -18.30 6.33
N THR A 90 4.97 -17.64 6.47
CA THR A 90 5.32 -16.51 5.58
C THR A 90 5.25 -16.88 4.10
N ASN A 91 5.83 -18.02 3.70
CA ASN A 91 5.79 -18.50 2.31
C ASN A 91 4.36 -18.81 1.83
N SER A 92 3.52 -19.36 2.71
CA SER A 92 2.11 -19.61 2.44
C SER A 92 1.35 -18.29 2.21
N TYR A 93 1.63 -17.27 3.03
CA TYR A 93 1.02 -15.94 2.86
C TYR A 93 1.57 -15.18 1.65
N ILE A 94 2.85 -15.35 1.27
CA ILE A 94 3.38 -14.83 -0.01
C ILE A 94 2.60 -15.46 -1.17
N SER A 95 2.43 -16.78 -1.17
CA SER A 95 1.66 -17.47 -2.22
C SER A 95 0.19 -17.01 -2.23
N ALA A 96 -0.44 -16.92 -1.05
CA ALA A 96 -1.81 -16.41 -0.91
C ALA A 96 -1.94 -14.97 -1.41
N SER A 97 -0.94 -14.11 -1.19
CA SER A 97 -0.93 -12.72 -1.66
C SER A 97 -0.95 -12.63 -3.19
N PHE A 98 -0.26 -13.55 -3.87
CA PHE A 98 -0.30 -13.66 -5.32
C PHE A 98 -1.68 -14.13 -5.80
N PHE A 99 -2.25 -15.17 -5.20
CA PHE A 99 -3.59 -15.65 -5.56
C PHE A 99 -4.69 -14.63 -5.26
N LEU A 100 -4.56 -13.84 -4.18
CA LEU A 100 -5.48 -12.75 -3.84
C LEU A 100 -5.36 -11.55 -4.77
N SER A 101 -4.19 -11.33 -5.37
CA SER A 101 -4.03 -10.23 -6.34
C SER A 101 -4.90 -10.42 -7.59
N ILE A 102 -5.13 -11.66 -8.02
CA ILE A 102 -5.94 -11.99 -9.21
C ILE A 102 -7.40 -11.50 -9.08
N PRO A 103 -8.19 -11.92 -8.08
CA PRO A 103 -9.57 -11.45 -7.94
C PRO A 103 -9.63 -9.93 -7.70
N ILE A 104 -8.65 -9.35 -7.00
CA ILE A 104 -8.58 -7.89 -6.80
C ILE A 104 -8.46 -7.17 -8.14
N ILE A 105 -7.54 -7.62 -9.00
CA ILE A 105 -7.35 -7.06 -10.34
C ILE A 105 -8.63 -7.22 -11.17
N ILE A 106 -9.28 -8.39 -11.13
CA ILE A 106 -10.55 -8.64 -11.83
C ILE A 106 -11.64 -7.69 -11.36
N PHE A 107 -11.79 -7.51 -10.04
CA PHE A 107 -12.79 -6.59 -9.47
C PHE A 107 -12.52 -5.13 -9.83
N LEU A 108 -11.25 -4.72 -9.89
CA LEU A 108 -10.87 -3.36 -10.30
C LEU A 108 -11.29 -3.10 -11.75
N PHE A 109 -11.00 -4.02 -12.68
CA PHE A 109 -11.42 -3.87 -14.07
C PHE A 109 -12.95 -3.92 -14.23
N ALA A 110 -13.63 -4.79 -13.48
CA ALA A 110 -15.10 -4.84 -13.49
C ALA A 110 -15.72 -3.52 -12.97
N ALA A 111 -15.13 -2.92 -11.94
CA ALA A 111 -15.58 -1.64 -11.38
C ALA A 111 -15.37 -0.47 -12.35
N VAL A 112 -14.26 -0.47 -13.11
CA VAL A 112 -14.02 0.49 -14.20
C VAL A 112 -15.07 0.37 -15.28
N GLN A 113 -15.42 -0.84 -15.70
CA GLN A 113 -16.47 -1.03 -16.71
C GLN A 113 -17.82 -0.49 -16.22
N LEU A 114 -18.13 -0.68 -14.93
CA LEU A 114 -19.36 -0.19 -14.32
C LEU A 114 -19.43 1.34 -14.23
N LEU A 115 -18.28 2.03 -14.11
CA LEU A 115 -18.22 3.50 -14.06
C LEU A 115 -18.82 4.15 -15.31
N SER A 116 -18.63 3.54 -16.48
CA SER A 116 -19.20 4.01 -17.75
C SER A 116 -20.73 4.08 -17.74
N PHE A 117 -21.40 3.32 -16.86
CA PHE A 117 -22.86 3.29 -16.73
C PHE A 117 -23.41 4.31 -15.72
N ILE A 118 -22.56 4.93 -14.90
CA ILE A 118 -22.99 5.77 -13.76
C ILE A 118 -23.20 7.24 -14.15
N GLY A 119 -23.03 7.60 -15.43
CA GLY A 119 -23.31 8.97 -15.93
C GLY A 119 -22.27 10.01 -15.47
N VAL A 120 -21.05 9.56 -15.16
CA VAL A 120 -19.90 10.42 -14.89
C VAL A 120 -19.38 11.00 -16.21
N ASN A 121 -18.78 12.19 -16.18
CA ASN A 121 -18.16 12.81 -17.36
C ASN A 121 -17.12 11.85 -17.98
N GLU A 122 -17.20 11.63 -19.30
CA GLU A 122 -16.32 10.73 -20.05
C GLU A 122 -14.82 11.02 -19.84
N GLU A 123 -14.45 12.29 -19.69
CA GLU A 123 -13.07 12.69 -19.43
C GLU A 123 -12.57 12.17 -18.07
N VAL A 124 -13.40 12.25 -17.03
CA VAL A 124 -13.10 11.74 -15.69
C VAL A 124 -13.06 10.21 -15.69
N VAL A 125 -13.95 9.56 -16.44
CA VAL A 125 -13.95 8.10 -16.58
C VAL A 125 -12.65 7.60 -17.20
N ASN A 126 -12.19 8.24 -18.28
CA ASN A 126 -10.95 7.86 -18.97
C ASN A 126 -9.71 8.02 -18.06
N ILE A 127 -9.61 9.13 -17.32
CA ILE A 127 -8.52 9.34 -16.36
C ILE A 127 -8.60 8.31 -15.22
N THR A 128 -9.81 7.99 -14.73
CA THR A 128 -10.01 7.00 -13.67
C THR A 128 -9.65 5.59 -14.13
N GLU A 129 -10.01 5.23 -15.36
CA GLU A 129 -9.64 3.95 -15.99
C GLU A 129 -8.12 3.80 -16.10
N GLY A 130 -7.43 4.84 -16.57
CA GLY A 130 -5.97 4.86 -16.61
C GLY A 130 -5.34 4.74 -15.22
N TYR A 131 -5.86 5.46 -14.23
CA TYR A 131 -5.41 5.39 -12.84
C TYR A 131 -5.59 3.98 -12.24
N ILE A 132 -6.79 3.38 -12.38
CA ILE A 132 -7.08 2.05 -11.85
C ILE A 132 -6.24 0.99 -12.57
N THR A 133 -6.08 1.10 -13.89
CA THR A 133 -5.25 0.16 -14.67
C THR A 133 -3.79 0.23 -14.21
N ALA A 134 -3.26 1.43 -14.02
CA ALA A 134 -1.90 1.61 -13.48
C ALA A 134 -1.77 1.02 -12.08
N MET A 135 -2.75 1.23 -11.19
CA MET A 135 -2.77 0.62 -9.86
C MET A 135 -2.89 -0.91 -9.90
N ALA A 136 -3.64 -1.47 -10.84
CA ALA A 136 -3.83 -2.91 -10.98
C ALA A 136 -2.49 -3.65 -11.18
N PHE A 137 -1.58 -3.08 -11.98
CA PHE A 137 -0.22 -3.60 -12.13
C PHE A 137 0.61 -3.54 -10.83
N GLY A 138 0.30 -2.62 -9.92
CA GLY A 138 0.94 -2.48 -8.62
C GLY A 138 0.37 -3.39 -7.52
N VAL A 139 -0.79 -4.02 -7.75
CA VAL A 139 -1.45 -4.88 -6.74
C VAL A 139 -0.54 -6.00 -6.25
N PRO A 140 0.15 -6.78 -7.11
CA PRO A 140 0.95 -7.90 -6.63
C PRO A 140 2.12 -7.44 -5.74
N GLY A 141 2.83 -6.39 -6.17
CA GLY A 141 3.91 -5.79 -5.38
C GLY A 141 3.41 -5.26 -4.05
N LEU A 142 2.27 -4.56 -4.05
CA LEU A 142 1.67 -4.06 -2.84
C LEU A 142 1.24 -5.16 -1.87
N MET A 143 0.68 -6.26 -2.37
CA MET A 143 0.26 -7.39 -1.55
C MET A 143 1.47 -8.06 -0.89
N ILE A 144 2.55 -8.28 -1.64
CA ILE A 144 3.82 -8.81 -1.11
C ILE A 144 4.40 -7.88 -0.04
N PHE A 145 4.43 -6.57 -0.29
CA PHE A 145 4.87 -5.59 0.72
C PHE A 145 4.08 -5.73 2.02
N ASN A 146 2.75 -5.90 1.94
CA ASN A 146 1.93 -6.06 3.13
C ASN A 146 2.19 -7.39 3.86
N VAL A 147 2.55 -8.47 3.16
CA VAL A 147 2.96 -9.74 3.79
C VAL A 147 4.21 -9.53 4.64
N PHE A 148 5.27 -8.97 4.08
CA PHE A 148 6.51 -8.70 4.83
C PHE A 148 6.29 -7.68 5.96
N ARG A 149 5.43 -6.69 5.74
CA ARG A 149 5.03 -5.75 6.79
C ARG A 149 4.29 -6.45 7.93
N SER A 150 3.40 -7.39 7.64
CA SER A 150 2.69 -8.20 8.66
C SER A 150 3.65 -9.13 9.40
N LEU A 151 4.63 -9.72 8.71
CA LEU A 151 5.72 -10.49 9.32
C LEU A 151 6.52 -9.66 10.31
N LEU A 152 7.02 -8.49 9.88
CA LEU A 152 7.78 -7.56 10.72
C LEU A 152 6.98 -7.12 11.97
N GLN A 153 5.67 -6.92 11.82
CA GLN A 153 4.78 -6.64 12.96
C GLN A 153 4.69 -7.81 13.94
N GLY A 154 4.57 -9.05 13.45
CA GLY A 154 4.56 -10.25 14.31
C GLY A 154 5.91 -10.50 15.00
N LEU A 155 7.01 -10.13 14.35
CA LEU A 155 8.36 -10.19 14.92
C LEU A 155 8.69 -9.03 15.88
N GLU A 156 7.77 -8.06 16.05
CA GLU A 156 7.96 -6.81 16.80
C GLU A 156 9.12 -5.93 16.29
N ASP A 157 9.62 -6.17 15.08
CA ASP A 157 10.60 -5.30 14.41
C ASP A 157 9.91 -4.42 13.34
N THR A 158 9.09 -3.48 13.80
CA THR A 158 8.31 -2.60 12.93
C THR A 158 9.11 -1.43 12.35
N LYS A 159 10.38 -1.27 12.75
CA LYS A 159 11.23 -0.15 12.31
C LYS A 159 11.59 -0.25 10.84
N ILE A 160 11.85 -1.45 10.34
CA ILE A 160 12.19 -1.68 8.93
C ILE A 160 11.02 -1.24 8.03
N ALA A 161 9.81 -1.66 8.35
CA ALA A 161 8.60 -1.26 7.62
C ALA A 161 8.37 0.26 7.65
N MET A 162 8.68 0.90 8.78
CA MET A 162 8.61 2.35 8.93
C MET A 162 9.59 3.08 8.01
N TYR A 163 10.88 2.70 8.03
CA TYR A 163 11.89 3.35 7.19
C TYR A 163 11.56 3.21 5.71
N ILE A 164 11.14 2.03 5.27
CA ILE A 164 10.76 1.79 3.87
C ILE A 164 9.52 2.61 3.51
N SER A 165 8.50 2.65 4.37
CA SER A 165 7.27 3.42 4.08
C SER A 165 7.53 4.92 4.05
N CYS A 166 8.42 5.43 4.90
CA CYS A 166 8.82 6.83 4.90
C CYS A 166 9.64 7.17 3.64
N LEU A 167 10.60 6.33 3.28
CA LEU A 167 11.37 6.49 2.04
C LEU A 167 10.46 6.41 0.82
N ALA A 168 9.53 5.47 0.79
CA ALA A 168 8.51 5.33 -0.25
C ALA A 168 7.68 6.60 -0.39
N PHE A 169 7.22 7.20 0.71
CA PHE A 169 6.50 8.48 0.68
C PHE A 169 7.36 9.63 0.12
N VAL A 170 8.61 9.75 0.57
CA VAL A 170 9.53 10.79 0.09
C VAL A 170 9.87 10.62 -1.40
N ILE A 171 10.01 9.38 -1.87
CA ILE A 171 10.27 9.06 -3.28
C ILE A 171 9.00 9.21 -4.14
N ASN A 172 7.82 8.96 -3.57
CA ASN A 172 6.56 9.09 -4.27
C ASN A 172 6.31 10.54 -4.70
N ILE A 173 6.58 11.54 -3.85
CA ILE A 173 6.40 12.96 -4.16
C ILE A 173 7.09 13.40 -5.49
N PRO A 174 8.40 13.21 -5.70
CA PRO A 174 9.07 13.63 -6.94
C PRO A 174 8.67 12.78 -8.15
N ILE A 175 8.42 11.47 -7.97
CA ILE A 175 7.93 10.61 -9.06
C ILE A 175 6.55 11.09 -9.50
N ASN A 176 5.66 11.32 -8.54
CA ASN A 176 4.31 11.78 -8.80
C ASN A 176 4.31 13.15 -9.48
N TYR A 177 5.16 14.07 -9.00
CA TYR A 177 5.36 15.37 -9.66
C TYR A 177 5.88 15.24 -11.10
N ALA A 178 6.79 14.30 -11.38
CA ALA A 178 7.30 14.08 -12.73
C ALA A 178 6.22 13.53 -13.68
N PHE A 179 5.41 12.57 -13.23
CA PHE A 179 4.37 11.94 -14.06
C PHE A 179 3.09 12.79 -14.20
N ILE A 180 2.68 13.52 -13.15
CA ILE A 180 1.52 14.42 -13.23
C ILE A 180 1.82 15.61 -14.15
N PHE A 181 2.95 16.31 -13.93
CA PHE A 181 3.27 17.56 -14.63
C PHE A 181 4.18 17.39 -15.85
N GLY A 182 4.45 16.14 -16.29
CA GLY A 182 5.26 15.87 -17.49
C GLY A 182 6.68 16.46 -17.48
N LYS A 183 7.30 16.56 -16.30
CA LYS A 183 8.67 17.08 -16.20
C LYS A 183 9.69 15.97 -16.42
N PHE A 184 10.90 16.34 -16.85
CA PHE A 184 12.00 15.43 -17.25
C PHE A 184 11.82 14.70 -18.60
N GLY A 185 11.01 15.24 -19.52
CA GLY A 185 10.84 14.67 -20.87
C GLY A 185 9.85 13.50 -20.94
N LEU A 186 9.06 13.30 -19.88
CA LEU A 186 7.94 12.39 -19.83
C LEU A 186 6.66 13.07 -20.33
N PRO A 187 5.72 12.33 -20.95
CA PRO A 187 4.42 12.89 -21.35
C PRO A 187 3.62 13.30 -20.10
N GLU A 188 2.86 14.40 -20.21
CA GLU A 188 1.91 14.84 -19.18
C GLU A 188 0.76 13.84 -19.08
N MET A 189 0.72 13.06 -17.99
CA MET A 189 -0.27 12.00 -17.77
C MET A 189 -1.33 12.36 -16.73
N GLY A 190 -1.24 13.53 -16.07
CA GLY A 190 -2.21 14.00 -15.08
C GLY A 190 -2.47 12.96 -13.99
N GLY A 191 -3.74 12.73 -13.66
CA GLY A 191 -4.21 11.78 -12.65
C GLY A 191 -3.79 10.33 -12.92
N ILE A 192 -3.58 9.93 -14.17
CA ILE A 192 -3.04 8.59 -14.51
C ILE A 192 -1.62 8.44 -13.95
N GLY A 193 -0.85 9.54 -13.98
CA GLY A 193 0.51 9.61 -13.45
C GLY A 193 0.60 9.29 -11.96
N ALA A 194 -0.41 9.66 -11.17
CA ALA A 194 -0.48 9.31 -9.75
C ALA A 194 -0.57 7.79 -9.53
N GLY A 195 -1.38 7.10 -10.34
CA GLY A 195 -1.50 5.64 -10.29
C GLY A 195 -0.18 4.93 -10.63
N ILE A 196 0.51 5.41 -11.66
CA ILE A 196 1.82 4.87 -12.08
C ILE A 196 2.88 5.12 -10.98
N ALA A 197 2.95 6.34 -10.44
CA ALA A 197 3.88 6.69 -9.37
C ALA A 197 3.70 5.78 -8.15
N THR A 198 2.45 5.60 -7.73
CA THR A 198 2.10 4.72 -6.60
C THR A 198 2.43 3.25 -6.90
N THR A 199 2.22 2.77 -8.11
CA THR A 199 2.62 1.41 -8.52
C THR A 199 4.12 1.19 -8.50
N ILE A 200 4.90 2.14 -9.03
CA ILE A 200 6.38 2.07 -9.03
C ILE A 200 6.88 2.02 -7.59
N VAL A 201 6.41 2.92 -6.73
CA VAL A 201 6.84 3.02 -5.34
C VAL A 201 6.48 1.76 -4.54
N ASN A 202 5.28 1.21 -4.75
CA ASN A 202 4.88 -0.03 -4.08
C ASN A 202 5.72 -1.23 -4.54
N THR A 203 6.01 -1.31 -5.84
CA THR A 203 6.89 -2.35 -6.39
C THR A 203 8.31 -2.24 -5.85
N LEU A 204 8.88 -1.03 -5.81
CA LEU A 204 10.20 -0.77 -5.22
C LEU A 204 10.24 -1.12 -3.74
N SER A 205 9.18 -0.79 -2.99
CA SER A 205 9.06 -1.12 -1.57
C SER A 205 9.02 -2.64 -1.33
N ALA A 206 8.32 -3.38 -2.19
CA ALA A 206 8.28 -4.83 -2.15
C ALA A 206 9.65 -5.44 -2.43
N ILE A 207 10.33 -4.96 -3.48
CA ILE A 207 11.69 -5.39 -3.84
C ILE A 207 12.67 -5.11 -2.70
N ALA A 208 12.62 -3.92 -2.09
CA ALA A 208 13.47 -3.55 -0.97
C ALA A 208 13.30 -4.50 0.23
N LEU A 209 12.06 -4.90 0.55
CA LEU A 209 11.80 -5.89 1.60
C LEU A 209 12.33 -7.27 1.23
N ILE A 210 12.10 -7.73 -0.01
CA ILE A 210 12.63 -9.02 -0.47
C ILE A 210 14.16 -9.06 -0.32
N PHE A 211 14.88 -8.00 -0.72
CA PHE A 211 16.34 -7.92 -0.57
C PHE A 211 16.84 -7.92 0.88
N ILE A 212 16.04 -7.42 1.83
CA ILE A 212 16.41 -7.43 3.25
C ILE A 212 16.23 -8.82 3.87
N PHE A 213 15.30 -9.61 3.33
CA PHE A 213 14.94 -10.94 3.86
C PHE A 213 15.61 -12.12 3.13
N ILE A 214 16.28 -11.89 2.00
CA ILE A 214 17.20 -12.84 1.32
C ILE A 214 18.57 -12.77 1.99
#